data_AF-A0A836XEZ7-F1
#
_entry.id   AF-A0A836XEZ7-F1
#
_cell.length_a   1.000
_cell.length_b   1.000
_cell.length_c   1.000
_cell.angle_alpha   90.00
_cell.angle_beta   90.00
_cell.angle_gamma   90.00
#
_symmetry.space_group_name_H-M   'P 1'
#
loop_
_entity.id
_entity.type
_entity.pdbx_description
1 polymer ?
#
loop_
_entity_poly.entity_id
_entity_poly.type
_entity_poly.pdbx_seq_one_letter_code
_entity_poly.pdbx_strand_id
1 'polypeptide(L)'
;FGAEVKGCSEQTLALADKKMKIPMYGFTESFNLSVSVSLCLQHLTYKLRKASFDWRMTENEQDKAMLQWLRNSIKSSAQIEEEYLSKHCNK
;
A
#
# COMPACT_ATOMS: atom_id res chain seq x y z
N PHE A 1 -6.37 2.93 9.99
CA PHE A 1 -5.77 2.91 11.33
C PHE A 1 -5.79 4.32 11.88
N GLY A 2 -5.94 4.48 13.20
CA GLY A 2 -6.12 5.78 13.83
C GLY A 2 -4.82 6.44 14.29
N ALA A 3 -4.94 7.63 14.89
CA ALA A 3 -3.82 8.26 15.59
C ALA A 3 -3.43 7.46 16.83
N GLU A 4 -2.16 7.52 17.24
CA GLU A 4 -1.64 6.68 18.35
C GLU A 4 -2.41 6.84 19.66
N VAL A 5 -2.83 8.07 19.97
CA VAL A 5 -3.51 8.38 21.25
C VAL A 5 -5.03 8.25 21.16
N LYS A 6 -5.65 8.81 20.12
CA LYS A 6 -7.11 8.91 20.01
C LYS A 6 -7.75 7.80 19.16
N GLY A 7 -6.94 6.95 18.53
CA GLY A 7 -7.45 5.96 17.59
C GLY A 7 -8.14 6.60 16.39
N CYS A 8 -9.15 5.91 15.85
CA CYS A 8 -9.91 6.38 14.69
C CYS A 8 -10.97 7.40 15.12
N SER A 9 -11.12 8.49 14.38
CA SER A 9 -12.20 9.46 14.60
C SER A 9 -13.57 8.85 14.31
N GLU A 10 -14.62 9.41 14.91
CA GLU A 10 -16.01 8.99 14.68
C GLU A 10 -16.40 9.10 13.21
N GLN A 11 -15.96 10.15 12.51
CA GLN A 11 -16.18 10.31 11.07
C GLN A 11 -15.57 9.15 10.26
N THR A 12 -14.32 8.79 10.55
CA THR A 12 -13.66 7.66 9.89
C THR A 12 -14.36 6.34 10.21
N LEU A 13 -14.84 6.16 11.45
CA LEU A 13 -15.60 4.99 11.83
C LEU A 13 -17.01 4.96 11.21
N ALA A 14 -17.61 6.11 10.93
CA ALA A 14 -18.91 6.22 10.26
C ALA A 14 -18.81 5.92 8.76
N LEU A 15 -17.69 6.28 8.12
CA LEU A 15 -17.43 6.02 6.71
C LEU A 15 -16.91 4.59 6.42
N ALA A 16 -16.54 3.81 7.44
CA ALA A 16 -15.99 2.49 7.25
C ALA A 16 -17.07 1.41 7.09
N ASP A 17 -16.97 0.59 6.03
CA ASP A 17 -17.88 -0.55 5.80
C ASP A 17 -17.82 -1.60 6.92
N LYS A 18 -16.62 -1.77 7.50
CA LYS A 18 -16.35 -2.74 8.56
C LYS A 18 -15.39 -2.15 9.58
N LYS A 19 -15.65 -2.51 10.85
CA LYS A 19 -14.81 -2.20 12.00
C LYS A 19 -14.23 -3.50 12.52
N MET A 20 -12.92 -3.54 12.77
CA MET A 20 -12.23 -4.72 13.28
C MET A 20 -11.44 -4.35 14.53
N LYS A 21 -11.25 -5.35 15.41
CA LYS A 21 -10.39 -5.25 16.59
C LYS A 21 -9.43 -6.43 16.63
N ILE A 22 -8.22 -6.20 17.12
CA ILE A 22 -7.28 -7.28 17.45
C ILE A 22 -7.61 -7.70 18.88
N PRO A 23 -7.92 -8.99 19.14
CA PRO A 23 -8.22 -9.44 20.49
C PRO A 23 -6.98 -9.29 21.38
N MET A 24 -7.16 -8.62 22.52
CA MET A 24 -6.13 -8.40 23.53
C MET A 24 -6.43 -9.28 24.74
N TYR A 25 -5.42 -10.01 25.22
CA TYR A 25 -5.49 -10.79 26.45
C TYR A 25 -4.33 -10.32 27.35
N GLY A 26 -4.65 -9.57 28.39
CA GLY A 26 -3.66 -8.98 29.29
C GLY A 26 -4.08 -7.59 29.78
N PHE A 27 -3.16 -6.90 30.46
CA PHE A 27 -3.40 -5.57 31.03
C PHE A 27 -3.34 -4.43 30.00
N THR A 28 -2.77 -4.68 28.82
CA THR A 28 -2.62 -3.65 27.79
C THR A 28 -3.89 -3.53 26.95
N GLU A 29 -4.34 -2.30 26.77
CA GLU A 29 -5.58 -1.99 26.06
C GLU A 29 -5.41 -1.92 24.54
N SER A 30 -4.17 -1.72 24.06
CA SER A 30 -3.85 -1.64 22.64
C SER A 30 -2.41 -2.04 22.34
N PHE A 31 -2.16 -2.41 21.09
CA PHE A 31 -0.81 -2.50 20.54
C PHE A 31 -0.34 -1.14 20.05
N ASN A 32 0.98 -0.96 19.96
CA ASN A 32 1.55 0.15 19.20
C ASN A 32 0.95 0.19 17.78
N LEU A 33 0.78 1.38 17.21
CA LEU A 33 0.17 1.57 15.91
C LEU A 33 0.88 0.77 14.81
N SER A 34 2.21 0.80 14.78
CA SER A 34 3.01 0.05 13.79
C SER A 34 2.85 -1.46 13.94
N VAL A 35 2.75 -1.96 15.18
CA VAL A 35 2.54 -3.38 15.48
C VAL A 35 1.15 -3.82 15.03
N SER A 36 0.13 -3.01 15.31
CA SER A 36 -1.25 -3.24 14.87
C SER A 36 -1.35 -3.32 13.36
N VAL A 37 -0.73 -2.39 12.64
CA VAL A 37 -0.70 -2.38 11.16
C VAL A 37 0.01 -3.63 10.64
N SER A 38 1.17 -3.96 11.21
CA SER A 38 1.98 -5.11 10.79
C SER A 38 1.24 -6.43 10.97
N LEU A 39 0.56 -6.65 12.10
CA LEU A 39 -0.24 -7.84 12.36
C LEU A 39 -1.38 -7.99 11.35
N CYS A 40 -2.11 -6.91 11.08
CA CYS A 40 -3.20 -6.92 10.10
C CYS A 40 -2.69 -7.23 8.69
N LEU A 41 -1.61 -6.58 8.24
CA LEU A 41 -1.05 -6.80 6.91
C LEU A 41 -0.42 -8.18 6.76
N GLN A 42 0.22 -8.70 7.80
CA GLN A 42 0.78 -10.05 7.81
C GLN A 42 -0.33 -11.10 7.66
N HIS A 43 -1.44 -10.94 8.41
CA HIS A 43 -2.57 -11.85 8.32
C HIS A 43 -3.27 -11.76 6.96
N LEU A 44 -3.47 -10.54 6.45
CA LEU A 44 -4.05 -10.32 5.12
C LEU A 44 -3.18 -10.96 4.03
N THR A 45 -1.87 -10.72 4.04
CA THR A 45 -0.93 -11.27 3.06
C THR A 45 -0.87 -12.78 3.13
N TYR A 46 -0.92 -13.37 4.33
CA TYR A 46 -1.03 -14.81 4.50
C TYR A 46 -2.27 -15.38 3.82
N LYS A 47 -3.44 -14.73 3.97
CA LYS A 47 -4.68 -15.13 3.30
C LYS A 47 -4.60 -14.95 1.80
N LEU A 48 -4.09 -13.82 1.31
CA LEU A 48 -3.94 -13.54 -0.12
C LEU A 48 -3.04 -14.57 -0.80
N ARG A 49 -1.90 -14.93 -0.18
CA ARG A 49 -0.99 -15.96 -0.72
C ARG A 49 -1.61 -17.36 -0.79
N LYS A 50 -2.65 -17.63 0.02
CA LYS A 50 -3.41 -18.89 -0.01
C LYS A 50 -4.70 -18.81 -0.83
N ALA A 51 -5.06 -17.62 -1.32
CA ALA A 51 -6.29 -17.43 -2.07
C ALA A 51 -6.17 -18.06 -3.46
N SER A 52 -7.29 -18.58 -3.97
CA SER A 52 -7.37 -19.18 -5.30
C SER A 52 -7.64 -18.17 -6.41
N PHE A 53 -7.92 -16.91 -6.09
CA PHE A 53 -8.13 -15.84 -7.06
C PHE A 53 -6.83 -15.09 -7.33
N ASP A 54 -6.67 -14.60 -8.55
CA ASP A 54 -5.53 -13.77 -8.91
C ASP A 54 -5.73 -12.35 -8.37
N TRP A 55 -4.87 -11.96 -7.43
CA TRP A 55 -4.85 -10.64 -6.81
C TRP A 55 -3.63 -9.82 -7.23
N ARG A 56 -2.75 -10.40 -8.06
CA ARG A 56 -1.53 -9.73 -8.49
C ARG A 56 -1.86 -8.68 -9.54
N MET A 57 -1.00 -7.67 -9.62
CA MET A 57 -1.06 -6.68 -10.69
C MET A 57 -0.73 -7.35 -12.03
N THR A 58 -1.41 -6.93 -13.08
CA THR A 58 -1.06 -7.29 -14.46
C THR A 58 0.32 -6.75 -14.84
N GLU A 59 0.98 -7.31 -15.85
CA GLU A 59 2.29 -6.83 -16.32
C GLU A 59 2.27 -5.33 -16.64
N ASN A 60 1.24 -4.87 -17.35
CA ASN A 60 1.07 -3.45 -17.69
C ASN A 60 0.93 -2.54 -16.46
N GLU A 61 0.25 -3.00 -15.40
CA GLU A 61 0.14 -2.24 -14.15
C GLU A 61 1.47 -2.21 -13.40
N GLN A 62 2.22 -3.32 -13.41
CA GLN A 62 3.56 -3.40 -12.81
C GLN A 62 4.53 -2.45 -13.54
N ASP A 63 4.51 -2.44 -14.88
CA ASP A 63 5.34 -1.56 -15.69
C ASP A 63 5.04 -0.09 -15.42
N LYS A 64 3.76 0.28 -15.33
CA LYS A 64 3.35 1.65 -14.96
C LYS A 64 3.84 2.05 -13.58
N ALA A 65 3.71 1.17 -12.59
CA ALA A 65 4.18 1.43 -11.24
C ALA A 65 5.71 1.58 -11.20
N MET A 66 6.43 0.72 -11.92
CA MET A 66 7.89 0.77 -12.03
C MET A 66 8.36 2.05 -12.71
N LEU A 67 7.73 2.44 -13.82
CA LEU A 67 8.03 3.71 -14.50
C LEU A 67 7.81 4.90 -13.56
N GLN A 68 6.72 4.91 -12.79
CA GLN A 68 6.48 5.96 -11.82
C GLN A 68 7.54 6.00 -10.71
N TRP A 69 8.02 4.85 -10.24
CA TRP A 69 9.12 4.78 -9.28
C TRP A 69 10.43 5.31 -9.86
N LEU A 70 10.76 4.96 -11.10
CA LEU A 70 11.94 5.49 -11.79
C LEU A 70 11.86 7.01 -11.92
N ARG A 71 10.69 7.55 -12.31
CA ARG A 71 10.44 9.00 -12.36
C ARG A 71 10.70 9.70 -11.04
N ASN A 72 10.20 9.13 -9.95
CA ASN A 72 10.32 9.71 -8.61
C ASN A 72 11.73 9.58 -8.04
N SER A 73 12.48 8.53 -8.42
CA SER A 73 13.80 8.24 -7.85
C SER A 73 14.93 8.94 -8.62
N ILE A 74 14.76 9.14 -9.93
CA ILE A 74 15.79 9.72 -10.80
C ILE A 74 15.45 11.19 -11.05
N LYS A 75 16.32 12.09 -10.59
CA LYS A 75 16.14 13.56 -10.76
C LYS A 75 16.01 13.99 -12.22
N SER A 76 16.75 13.34 -13.13
CA SER A 76 16.75 13.61 -14.56
C SER A 76 15.82 12.71 -15.36
N SER A 77 14.82 12.08 -14.72
CA SER A 77 13.89 11.17 -15.38
C SER A 77 13.21 11.76 -16.60
N ALA A 78 12.78 13.02 -16.52
CA ALA A 78 12.15 13.73 -17.65
C ALA A 78 13.09 13.87 -18.86
N GLN A 79 14.37 14.19 -18.63
CA GLN A 79 15.37 14.35 -19.71
C GLN A 79 15.65 13.00 -20.38
N ILE A 80 15.74 11.93 -19.59
CA ILE A 80 15.97 10.57 -20.09
C ILE A 80 14.77 10.10 -20.93
N GLU A 81 13.55 10.38 -20.48
CA GLU A 81 12.34 10.06 -21.24
C GLU A 81 12.26 10.84 -22.55
N GLU A 82 12.59 12.14 -22.53
CA GLU A 82 12.61 12.99 -23.72
C GLU A 82 13.68 12.53 -24.73
N GLU A 83 14.87 12.16 -24.26
CA GLU A 83 15.93 11.60 -25.11
C GLU A 83 15.53 10.23 -25.68
N TYR A 84 14.89 9.38 -24.88
CA TYR A 84 14.42 8.08 -25.33
C TYR A 84 13.34 8.21 -26.41
N LEU A 85 12.33 9.06 -26.17
CA LEU A 85 11.23 9.31 -27.10
C LEU A 85 11.73 9.98 -28.38
N SER A 86 12.64 10.96 -28.31
CA SER A 86 13.19 11.62 -29.50
C SER A 86 14.01 10.67 -30.39
N LYS A 87 14.68 9.67 -29.80
CA LYS A 87 15.43 8.63 -30.53
C LYS A 87 14.55 7.53 -31.13
N HIS A 88 13.38 7.25 -30.55
CA HIS A 88 12.54 6.12 -30.96
C HIS A 88 11.22 6.49 -31.65
N CYS A 89 10.73 7.74 -31.53
CA CYS A 89 9.56 8.23 -32.27
C CYS A 89 9.90 8.91 -33.61
N ASN A 90 11.18 9.07 -33.97
CA ASN A 90 11.62 9.60 -35.27
C ASN A 90 11.84 8.49 -36.33
N LYS A 91 11.03 7.42 -36.30
CA LYS A 91 10.94 6.41 -37.36
C LYS A 91 9.52 6.24 -37.83
#